data_AF-A0A1D2RCL6-F1
#
_entry.id   AF-A0A1D2RCL6-F1
#
_cell.length_a   1.000
_cell.length_b   1.000
_cell.length_c   1.000
_cell.angle_alpha   90.00
_cell.angle_beta   90.00
_cell.angle_gamma   90.00
#
_symmetry.space_group_name_H-M   'P 1'
#
loop_
_entity.id
_entity.type
_entity.pdbx_description
1 polymer ?
#
loop_
_entity_poly.entity_id
_entity_poly.type
_entity_poly.pdbx_seq_one_letter_code
_entity_poly.pdbx_strand_id
1 'polypeptide(L)' 'MKSGQAKIYGTKKEVINLIKGMPEEVSTTDIMAKLYFHQKVNLGLKELDEGKGISHEEVKERMKKYASVQ' A
#
# COMPACT_ATOMS: atom_id res chain seq x y z
N MET A 1 7.94 -15.06 -23.73
CA MET A 1 6.72 -14.27 -23.96
C MET A 1 6.48 -13.36 -22.77
N LYS A 2 6.40 -12.05 -23.04
CA LYS A 2 6.10 -10.89 -22.18
C LYS A 2 6.33 -11.05 -20.67
N SER A 3 7.42 -10.45 -20.21
CA SER A 3 7.65 -9.97 -18.85
C SER A 3 6.39 -9.27 -18.33
N GLY A 4 5.56 -10.02 -17.61
CA GLY A 4 4.40 -9.49 -16.93
C GLY A 4 4.90 -8.52 -15.89
N GLN A 5 4.71 -7.23 -16.13
CA GLN A 5 4.75 -6.25 -15.06
C GLN A 5 3.85 -6.81 -13.95
N ALA A 6 4.44 -7.19 -12.82
CA ALA A 6 3.68 -7.56 -11.65
C ALA A 6 2.67 -6.42 -11.44
N LYS A 7 1.38 -6.74 -11.43
CA LYS A 7 0.32 -5.75 -11.30
C LYS A 7 0.50 -5.02 -9.97
N ILE A 8 1.19 -3.88 -10.00
CA ILE A 8 1.33 -2.97 -8.85
C ILE A 8 -0.05 -2.39 -8.49
N TYR A 9 -0.96 -2.40 -9.46
CA TYR A 9 -2.35 -1.98 -9.33
C TYR A 9 -3.24 -3.23 -9.30
N GLY A 10 -4.04 -3.36 -8.25
CA GLY A 10 -5.03 -4.43 -8.13
C GLY A 10 -5.94 -4.49 -9.36
N THR A 11 -6.46 -5.67 -9.67
CA THR A 11 -7.36 -5.83 -10.82
C THR A 11 -8.66 -5.03 -10.62
N LYS A 12 -9.33 -4.64 -11.71
CA LYS A 12 -10.68 -4.04 -11.63
C LYS A 12 -11.61 -4.85 -10.72
N LYS A 13 -11.53 -6.19 -10.79
CA LYS A 13 -12.32 -7.11 -9.96
C LYS A 13 -11.97 -6.99 -8.48
N GLU A 14 -10.69 -6.95 -8.13
CA GLU A 14 -10.24 -6.73 -6.75
C GLU A 14 -10.68 -5.37 -6.20
N VAL A 15 -10.56 -4.31 -7.01
CA VAL A 15 -11.01 -2.96 -6.64
C VAL A 15 -12.52 -2.95 -6.35
N ILE A 16 -13.33 -3.56 -7.23
CA ILE A 16 -14.77 -3.67 -7.01
C ILE A 16 -15.08 -4.47 -5.72
N ASN A 17 -14.38 -5.57 -5.48
CA ASN A 17 -14.57 -6.38 -4.28
C ASN A 17 -14.20 -5.62 -3.00
N LEU A 18 -13.11 -4.84 -3.04
CA LEU A 18 -12.68 -3.99 -1.94
C LEU A 18 -13.77 -2.95 -1.60
N ILE A 19 -14.31 -2.28 -2.62
CA ILE A 19 -15.36 -1.26 -2.46
C ILE A 19 -16.65 -1.89 -1.93
N LYS A 20 -17.05 -3.06 -2.45
CA LYS A 20 -18.24 -3.79 -1.97
C LYS A 20 -18.16 -4.21 -0.50
N GLY A 21 -16.96 -4.29 0.09
CA GLY A 21 -16.78 -4.59 1.51
C GLY A 21 -16.77 -3.35 2.41
N MET A 22 -16.94 -2.14 1.84
CA MET A 22 -16.98 -0.90 2.60
C MET A 22 -18.41 -0.64 3.13
N PRO A 23 -18.57 0.16 4.21
CA PRO A 23 -19.88 0.65 4.63
C PRO A 23 -20.57 1.45 3.51
N GLU A 24 -21.90 1.46 3.49
CA GLU A 24 -22.67 2.20 2.47
C GLU A 24 -22.46 3.73 2.54
N GLU A 25 -22.24 4.26 3.74
CA GLU A 25 -22.11 5.71 4.00
C GLU A 25 -20.71 6.28 3.74
N VAL A 26 -19.86 5.57 2.97
CA VAL A 26 -18.50 6.04 2.65
C VAL A 26 -18.49 7.06 1.53
N SER A 27 -17.69 8.11 1.67
CA SER A 27 -17.51 9.10 0.61
C SER A 27 -16.54 8.61 -0.47
N THR A 28 -16.55 9.27 -1.63
CA THR A 28 -15.53 9.05 -2.67
C THR A 28 -14.10 9.25 -2.14
N THR A 29 -13.90 10.18 -1.20
CA THR A 29 -12.60 10.43 -0.57
C THR A 29 -12.14 9.23 0.25
N ASP A 30 -13.04 8.60 1.00
CA ASP A 30 -12.75 7.41 1.80
C ASP A 30 -12.40 6.21 0.92
N ILE A 31 -13.15 6.04 -0.18
CA ILE A 31 -12.87 5.02 -1.20
C ILE A 31 -11.46 5.21 -1.78
N MET A 32 -11.11 6.43 -2.18
CA MET A 32 -9.77 6.73 -2.70
C MET A 32 -8.69 6.46 -1.66
N ALA A 33 -8.88 6.88 -0.41
CA ALA A 33 -7.94 6.63 0.68
C ALA A 33 -7.71 5.12 0.90
N LYS A 34 -8.80 4.33 0.91
CA LYS A 34 -8.74 2.87 1.03
C LYS A 34 -7.96 2.24 -0.13
N LEU A 35 -8.17 2.70 -1.35
CA LEU A 35 -7.46 2.22 -2.54
C LEU A 35 -5.96 2.53 -2.47
N TYR A 36 -5.59 3.76 -2.09
CA TYR A 36 -4.18 4.12 -1.92
C TYR A 36 -3.50 3.30 -0.81
N PHE A 37 -4.19 3.12 0.32
CA PHE A 37 -3.69 2.27 1.40
C PHE A 37 -3.44 0.85 0.93
N HIS A 38 -4.42 0.23 0.28
CA HIS A 38 -4.31 -1.13 -0.26
C HIS A 38 -3.14 -1.26 -1.26
N GLN A 39 -2.97 -0.28 -2.14
CA GLN A 39 -1.85 -0.25 -3.09
C GLN A 39 -0.50 -0.16 -2.38
N LYS A 40 -0.36 0.72 -1.37
CA LYS A 40 0.89 0.90 -0.62
C LYS A 40 1.27 -0.34 0.17
N VAL A 41 0.31 -1.01 0.80
CA VAL A 41 0.54 -2.27 1.52
C VAL A 41 1.02 -3.35 0.56
N ASN A 42 0.34 -3.55 -0.57
CA ASN A 42 0.76 -4.59 -1.54
C ASN A 42 2.13 -4.32 -2.13
N LEU A 43 2.47 -3.06 -2.39
CA LEU A 43 3.82 -2.69 -2.83
C LEU A 43 4.85 -3.04 -1.75
N GLY A 44 4.59 -2.68 -0.49
CA GLY A 44 5.48 -3.01 0.62
C GLY A 44 5.68 -4.51 0.80
N LEU A 45 4.61 -5.31 0.71
CA LEU A 45 4.70 -6.78 0.76
C LEU A 45 5.58 -7.32 -0.37
N LYS A 46 5.39 -6.83 -1.60
CA LYS A 46 6.23 -7.21 -2.73
C LYS A 46 7.70 -6.84 -2.54
N GLU A 47 7.97 -5.66 -1.99
CA GLU A 47 9.33 -5.22 -1.68
C GLU A 47 9.99 -6.13 -0.63
N LEU A 48 9.23 -6.59 0.36
CA LEU A 48 9.70 -7.56 1.35
C LEU A 48 10.03 -8.92 0.70
N ASP A 49 9.15 -9.43 -0.18
CA ASP A 49 9.38 -10.66 -0.93
C ASP A 49 10.62 -10.56 -1.84
N GLU A 50 10.92 -9.37 -2.36
CA GLU A 50 12.11 -9.07 -3.15
C GLU A 50 13.37 -8.79 -2.31
N GLY A 51 13.29 -8.89 -0.98
CA GLY A 51 14.43 -8.65 -0.08
C GLY A 51 14.82 -7.18 0.07
N LYS A 52 13.95 -6.25 -0.30
CA LYS A 52 14.17 -4.79 -0.21
C LYS A 52 13.80 -4.19 1.15
N GLY A 53 13.60 -5.03 2.16
CA GLY A 53 13.41 -4.60 3.54
C GLY A 53 14.65 -3.85 4.06
N ILE A 54 14.45 -3.03 5.09
CA ILE A 54 15.53 -2.32 5.77
C ILE A 54 15.72 -2.88 7.18
N SER A 55 16.93 -2.72 7.72
CA SER A 55 17.24 -3.16 9.07
C SER A 55 16.47 -2.35 10.14
N HIS A 56 16.31 -2.93 11.33
CA HIS A 56 15.69 -2.23 12.45
C HIS A 56 16.40 -0.92 12.82
N GLU A 57 17.73 -0.89 12.74
CA GLU A 57 18.50 0.33 13.00
C GLU A 57 18.27 1.41 11.95
N GLU A 58 18.17 1.03 10.67
CA GLU A 58 17.82 1.98 9.60
C GLU A 58 16.40 2.54 9.77
N VAL A 59 15.44 1.73 10.22
CA VAL A 59 14.10 2.21 10.58
C VAL A 59 14.20 3.28 11.68
N LYS A 60 14.96 3.04 12.75
CA LYS A 60 15.13 4.02 13.84
C LYS A 60 15.68 5.34 13.33
N GLU A 61 16.73 5.32 12.49
CA GLU A 61 17.32 6.53 11.92
C GLU A 61 16.31 7.31 11.06
N ARG A 62 15.53 6.61 10.22
CA ARG A 62 14.47 7.25 9.41
C ARG A 62 13.37 7.87 10.27
N MET A 63 12.98 7.21 11.36
CA MET A 63 11.93 7.70 12.25
C MET A 63 12.33 8.97 13.00
N LYS A 64 13.62 9.20 13.28
CA LYS A 64 14.11 10.45 13.90
C LYS A 64 13.72 11.69 13.09
N LYS A 65 13.70 11.59 11.74
CA LYS A 65 13.30 12.69 10.85
C LYS A 65 11.86 13.15 11.05
N TYR A 66 10.98 12.26 11.51
CA TYR A 66 9.58 12.56 11.77
C TYR A 66 9.31 12.83 13.26
N ALA A 67 10.16 12.32 14.15
CA ALA A 67 10.09 12.59 15.59
C ALA A 67 10.47 14.02 15.97
N SER A 68 11.18 14.75 15.10
CA SER A 68 11.49 16.18 15.27
C SER A 68 10.36 17.13 14.86
N VAL A 69 9.20 16.60 14.46
CA VAL A 69 7.97 17.36 14.19
C VAL A 69 7.01 17.16 15.36
N GLN A 70 7.42 17.61 16.56
CA GLN A 70 6.56 17.79 17.73
C GLN A 70 7.00 19.06 18.47
#